data_AF-A0AAW7QF88-F1
#
_entry.id   AF-A0AAW7QF88-F1
#
_cell.length_a   1.000
_cell.length_b   1.000
_cell.length_c   1.000
_cell.angle_alpha   90.00
_cell.angle_beta   90.00
_cell.angle_gamma   90.00
#
_symmetry.space_group_name_H-M   'P 1'
#
loop_
_entity.id
_entity.type
_entity.pdbx_description
1 polymer ?
#
loop_
_entity_poly.entity_id
_entity_poly.type
_entity_poly.pdbx_seq_one_letter_code
_entity_poly.pdbx_strand_id
1 'polypeptide(L)'
;MTEKKIERISVIHREKILWLKWYFMRDKEKPKYSVLEREMFDAAKNQDMLAYQKYATIKQITDIRVQTSPEDVLETVKEVYVYNRMNVIGACQRILFLTQSSAYAKLNKWFDTYSDLYFSIVPLPNMEVYHEVVASS
;
A
#
# COMPACT_ATOMS: atom_id res chain seq x y z
N MET A 1 -5.02 -24.35 11.52
CA MET A 1 -5.22 -23.95 10.10
C MET A 1 -5.26 -22.44 9.89
N THR A 2 -5.54 -21.66 10.94
CA THR A 2 -5.72 -20.19 10.94
C THR A 2 -4.41 -19.38 10.94
N GLU A 3 -3.36 -19.81 11.65
CA GLU A 3 -2.05 -19.11 11.68
C GLU A 3 -1.42 -18.98 10.28
N LYS A 4 -1.39 -20.08 9.52
CA LYS A 4 -0.80 -20.11 8.16
C LYS A 4 -1.46 -19.13 7.18
N LYS A 5 -2.75 -18.80 7.36
CA LYS A 5 -3.43 -17.81 6.51
C LYS A 5 -2.98 -16.41 6.90
N ILE A 6 -2.98 -16.09 8.18
CA ILE A 6 -2.59 -14.77 8.68
C ILE A 6 -1.15 -14.38 8.29
N GLU A 7 -0.21 -15.31 8.41
CA GLU A 7 1.18 -15.11 7.95
C GLU A 7 1.28 -14.91 6.43
N ARG A 8 0.30 -15.39 5.68
CA ARG A 8 0.25 -15.28 4.22
C ARG A 8 0.07 -13.84 3.75
N ILE A 9 -0.56 -12.95 4.53
CA ILE A 9 -0.68 -11.52 4.17
C ILE A 9 0.71 -10.89 4.02
N SER A 10 1.63 -11.18 4.95
CA SER A 10 2.99 -10.66 4.90
C SER A 10 3.77 -11.11 3.65
N VAL A 11 3.40 -12.26 3.09
CA VAL A 11 4.01 -12.83 1.90
C VAL A 11 3.35 -12.30 0.63
N ILE A 12 2.02 -12.38 0.53
CA ILE A 12 1.24 -11.94 -0.64
C ILE A 12 1.44 -10.45 -0.89
N HIS A 13 1.36 -9.65 0.18
CA HIS A 13 1.37 -8.19 0.11
C HIS A 13 2.72 -7.59 0.49
N ARG A 14 3.81 -8.39 0.41
CA ARG A 14 5.16 -8.00 0.84
C ARG A 14 5.62 -6.67 0.26
N GLU A 15 5.38 -6.47 -1.04
CA GLU A 15 5.77 -5.24 -1.73
C GLU A 15 5.02 -4.03 -1.16
N LYS A 16 3.70 -4.14 -0.97
CA LYS A 16 2.89 -3.05 -0.41
C LYS A 16 3.25 -2.76 1.04
N ILE A 17 3.59 -3.79 1.81
CA ILE A 17 4.13 -3.63 3.16
C ILE A 17 5.46 -2.87 3.14
N LEU A 18 6.34 -3.15 2.17
CA LEU A 18 7.58 -2.41 2.00
C LEU A 18 7.32 -0.93 1.66
N TRP A 19 6.37 -0.64 0.79
CA TRP A 19 5.99 0.73 0.45
C TRP A 19 5.42 1.49 1.65
N LEU A 20 4.60 0.84 2.47
CA LEU A 20 4.11 1.42 3.72
C LEU A 20 5.25 1.69 4.72
N LYS A 21 6.25 0.80 4.78
CA LYS A 21 7.46 1.06 5.56
C LYS A 21 8.20 2.28 5.04
N TRP A 22 8.40 2.39 3.73
CA TRP A 22 9.04 3.57 3.17
C TRP A 22 8.26 4.85 3.46
N TYR A 23 6.93 4.78 3.40
CA TYR A 23 6.05 5.91 3.62
C TYR A 23 6.04 6.38 5.09
N PHE A 24 5.91 5.46 6.05
CA PHE A 24 5.72 5.80 7.46
C PHE A 24 7.01 5.85 8.29
N MET A 25 8.05 5.10 7.91
CA MET A 25 9.30 5.09 8.65
C MET A 25 10.15 6.30 8.27
N ARG A 26 10.76 6.92 9.28
CA ARG A 26 11.75 7.97 9.07
C ARG A 26 13.04 7.38 8.51
N ASP A 27 13.68 8.15 7.64
CA ASP A 27 15.01 7.82 7.18
C ASP A 27 16.01 7.89 8.35
N LYS A 28 16.93 6.93 8.44
CA LYS A 28 17.87 6.83 9.57
C LYS A 28 18.95 7.91 9.51
N GLU A 29 19.34 8.34 8.32
CA GLU A 29 20.38 9.33 8.12
C GLU A 29 19.81 10.75 8.12
N LYS A 30 18.58 10.91 7.61
CA LYS A 30 17.84 12.18 7.54
C LYS A 30 16.45 12.06 8.15
N PRO A 31 16.32 12.04 9.49
CA PRO A 31 15.05 11.79 10.19
C PRO A 31 13.92 12.78 9.90
N LYS A 32 14.23 13.93 9.29
CA LYS A 32 13.23 14.92 8.82
C LYS A 32 12.29 14.33 7.76
N TYR A 33 12.78 13.39 6.96
CA TYR A 33 12.04 12.82 5.83
C TYR A 33 11.65 11.37 6.11
N SER A 34 10.58 10.90 5.48
CA SER A 34 10.36 9.46 5.36
C SER A 34 11.40 8.84 4.42
N VAL A 35 11.56 7.52 4.47
CA VAL A 35 12.43 6.81 3.51
C VAL A 35 11.94 7.05 2.08
N LEU A 36 10.62 7.08 1.84
CA LEU A 36 10.07 7.35 0.50
C LEU A 36 10.41 8.77 0.00
N GLU A 37 10.30 9.78 0.84
CA GLU A 37 10.65 11.16 0.50
C GLU A 37 12.15 11.29 0.21
N ARG A 38 12.98 10.56 0.95
CA ARG A 38 14.44 10.51 0.72
C ARG A 38 14.75 9.93 -0.65
N GLU A 39 14.15 8.79 -1.00
CA GLU A 39 14.29 8.12 -2.29
C GLU A 39 13.84 9.01 -3.46
N MET A 40 12.72 9.74 -3.31
CA MET A 40 12.28 10.72 -4.31
C MET A 40 13.31 11.85 -4.50
N PHE A 41 13.86 12.38 -3.40
CA PHE A 41 14.87 13.44 -3.48
C PHE A 41 16.15 12.96 -4.16
N ASP A 42 16.63 11.75 -3.83
CA ASP A 42 17.84 11.20 -4.44
C ASP A 42 17.64 10.89 -5.92
N ALA A 43 16.47 10.36 -6.31
CA ALA A 43 16.12 10.17 -7.72
C ALA A 43 16.12 11.50 -8.49
N ALA A 44 15.49 12.55 -7.93
CA ALA A 44 15.48 13.88 -8.54
C ALA A 44 16.89 14.48 -8.66
N LYS A 45 17.71 14.36 -7.60
CA LYS A 45 19.10 14.84 -7.60
C LYS A 45 19.96 14.15 -8.67
N ASN A 46 19.74 12.85 -8.86
CA ASN A 46 20.47 12.04 -9.83
C ASN A 46 19.86 12.09 -11.25
N GLN A 47 18.79 12.87 -11.46
CA GLN A 47 18.05 12.95 -12.72
C GLN A 47 17.49 11.58 -13.19
N ASP A 48 17.26 10.65 -12.26
CA ASP A 48 16.62 9.37 -12.54
C ASP A 48 15.09 9.55 -12.55
N MET A 49 14.58 9.96 -13.71
CA MET A 49 13.15 10.25 -13.89
C MET A 49 12.26 9.01 -13.72
N LEU A 50 12.77 7.81 -14.04
CA LEU A 50 12.01 6.57 -13.89
C LEU A 50 11.85 6.21 -12.42
N ALA A 51 12.93 6.28 -11.64
CA ALA A 51 12.87 6.08 -10.20
C ALA A 51 11.99 7.15 -9.52
N TYR A 52 12.13 8.41 -9.92
CA TYR A 52 11.29 9.48 -9.40
C TYR A 52 9.81 9.21 -9.66
N GLN A 53 9.44 8.87 -10.90
CA GLN A 53 8.06 8.54 -11.26
C GLN A 53 7.53 7.35 -10.46
N LYS A 54 8.33 6.30 -10.30
CA LYS A 54 7.98 5.14 -9.45
C LYS A 54 7.64 5.57 -8.03
N TYR A 55 8.52 6.33 -7.37
CA TYR A 55 8.31 6.73 -5.98
C TYR A 55 7.18 7.74 -5.81
N ALA A 56 7.02 8.67 -6.76
CA ALA A 56 5.89 9.60 -6.80
C ALA A 56 4.55 8.85 -6.93
N THR A 57 4.47 7.86 -7.82
CA THR A 57 3.30 6.99 -7.96
C THR A 57 3.01 6.23 -6.67
N ILE A 58 4.03 5.62 -6.04
CA ILE A 58 3.87 4.95 -4.74
C ILE A 58 3.32 5.94 -3.71
N LYS A 59 3.86 7.15 -3.62
CA LYS A 59 3.38 8.17 -2.69
C LYS A 59 1.91 8.48 -2.93
N GLN A 60 1.52 8.72 -4.18
CA GLN A 60 0.14 9.08 -4.55
C GLN A 60 -0.87 7.98 -4.17
N ILE A 61 -0.63 6.72 -4.56
CA ILE A 61 -1.55 5.63 -4.18
C ILE A 61 -1.60 5.41 -2.67
N THR A 62 -0.47 5.61 -1.98
CA THR A 62 -0.39 5.42 -0.52
C THR A 62 -1.13 6.53 0.21
N ASP A 63 -1.01 7.78 -0.24
CA ASP A 63 -1.77 8.92 0.27
C ASP A 63 -3.28 8.64 0.18
N ILE A 64 -3.77 8.23 -1.00
CA ILE A 64 -5.18 7.87 -1.20
C ILE A 64 -5.58 6.73 -0.26
N ARG A 65 -4.76 5.66 -0.18
CA ARG A 65 -5.08 4.51 0.65
C ARG A 65 -5.16 4.90 2.12
N VAL A 66 -4.20 5.67 2.63
CA VAL A 66 -4.15 6.13 4.03
C VAL A 66 -5.35 7.01 4.34
N GLN A 67 -5.67 7.99 3.48
CA GLN A 67 -6.78 8.93 3.70
C GLN A 67 -8.17 8.26 3.65
N THR A 68 -8.31 7.21 2.84
CA THR A 68 -9.58 6.47 2.68
C THR A 68 -9.70 5.24 3.59
N SER A 69 -8.74 5.04 4.49
CA SER A 69 -8.75 3.89 5.39
C SER A 69 -9.55 4.15 6.66
N PRO A 70 -10.35 3.17 7.11
CA PRO A 70 -10.84 3.15 8.48
C PRO A 70 -9.67 3.20 9.47
N GLU A 71 -9.82 3.98 10.54
CA GLU A 71 -8.76 4.24 11.53
C GLU A 71 -8.24 2.95 12.19
N ASP A 72 -9.15 2.09 12.64
CA ASP A 72 -8.85 0.78 13.25
C ASP A 72 -8.01 -0.12 12.33
N VAL A 73 -8.33 -0.12 11.04
CA VAL A 73 -7.60 -0.91 10.03
C VAL A 73 -6.23 -0.31 9.77
N LEU A 74 -6.13 1.01 9.59
CA LEU A 74 -4.85 1.67 9.35
C LEU A 74 -3.90 1.53 10.54
N GLU A 75 -4.42 1.68 11.77
CA GLU A 75 -3.66 1.46 12.99
C GLU A 75 -3.13 0.03 13.05
N THR A 76 -4.00 -0.96 12.78
CA THR A 76 -3.60 -2.37 12.72
C THR A 76 -2.50 -2.61 11.69
N VAL A 77 -2.63 -2.04 10.49
CA VAL A 77 -1.63 -2.20 9.43
C VAL A 77 -0.27 -1.62 9.86
N LYS A 78 -0.28 -0.45 10.51
CA LYS A 78 0.94 0.21 11.00
C LYS A 78 1.60 -0.60 12.11
N GLU A 79 0.85 -0.97 13.14
CA GLU A 79 1.40 -1.66 14.31
C GLU A 79 1.91 -3.06 13.96
N VAL A 80 1.21 -3.78 13.08
CA VAL A 80 1.59 -5.14 12.69
C VAL A 80 2.67 -5.17 11.63
N TYR A 81 2.47 -4.48 10.51
CA TYR A 81 3.30 -4.69 9.32
C TYR A 81 4.37 -3.63 9.13
N VAL A 82 4.15 -2.40 9.61
CA VAL A 82 5.11 -1.30 9.46
C VAL A 82 6.09 -1.29 10.62
N TYR A 83 5.59 -1.18 11.85
CA TYR A 83 6.39 -1.05 13.06
C TYR A 83 6.75 -2.39 13.70
N ASN A 84 6.08 -3.48 13.31
CA ASN A 84 6.25 -4.81 13.89
C ASN A 84 6.16 -4.83 15.43
N ARG A 85 5.29 -4.01 16.02
CA ARG A 85 5.12 -3.87 17.47
C ARG A 85 4.18 -4.91 18.06
N MET A 86 3.32 -5.49 17.22
CA MET A 86 2.44 -6.60 17.59
C MET A 86 2.22 -7.54 16.42
N ASN A 87 1.80 -8.77 16.71
CA ASN A 87 1.37 -9.70 15.67
C ASN A 87 -0.10 -9.47 15.30
N VAL A 88 -0.54 -10.04 14.18
CA VAL A 88 -1.92 -9.91 13.70
C VAL A 88 -2.92 -10.41 14.75
N ILE A 89 -2.63 -11.49 15.47
CA ILE A 89 -3.53 -12.05 16.49
C ILE A 89 -3.79 -11.02 17.62
N GLY A 90 -2.74 -10.36 18.10
CA GLY A 90 -2.84 -9.30 19.10
C GLY A 90 -3.63 -8.10 18.58
N ALA A 91 -3.40 -7.70 17.33
CA ALA A 91 -4.15 -6.61 16.71
C ALA A 91 -5.64 -6.94 16.50
N CYS A 92 -5.98 -8.19 16.13
CA CYS A 92 -7.36 -8.66 16.02
C CYS A 92 -8.14 -8.44 17.32
N GLN A 93 -7.50 -8.70 18.46
CA GLN A 93 -8.14 -8.62 19.77
C GLN A 93 -8.14 -7.20 20.35
N ARG A 94 -7.06 -6.43 20.14
CA ARG A 94 -6.84 -5.15 20.82
C ARG A 94 -7.26 -3.92 20.01
N ILE A 95 -7.29 -4.04 18.69
CA ILE A 95 -7.60 -2.92 17.78
C ILE A 95 -8.88 -3.21 17.00
N LEU A 96 -8.95 -4.35 16.31
CA LEU A 96 -10.08 -4.64 15.41
C LEU A 96 -11.32 -5.19 16.12
N PHE A 97 -11.16 -5.83 17.27
CA PHE A 97 -12.22 -6.56 17.98
C PHE A 97 -12.92 -7.61 17.10
N LEU A 98 -12.14 -8.33 16.29
CA LEU A 98 -12.63 -9.34 15.35
C LEU A 98 -12.03 -10.72 15.62
N THR A 99 -12.72 -11.75 15.10
CA THR A 99 -12.10 -13.07 14.99
C THR A 99 -10.91 -13.02 14.03
N GLN A 100 -9.95 -13.93 14.22
CA GLN A 100 -8.77 -14.06 13.35
C GLN A 100 -9.14 -14.17 11.86
N SER A 101 -10.18 -14.95 11.53
CA SER A 101 -10.63 -15.14 10.15
C SER A 101 -11.25 -13.87 9.56
N SER A 102 -12.08 -13.17 10.33
CA SER A 102 -12.71 -11.91 9.91
C SER A 102 -11.67 -10.81 9.72
N ALA A 103 -10.70 -10.72 10.64
CA ALA A 103 -9.59 -9.78 10.54
C ALA A 103 -8.70 -10.08 9.34
N TYR A 104 -8.37 -11.34 9.07
CA TYR A 104 -7.65 -11.74 7.86
C TYR A 104 -8.37 -11.27 6.60
N ALA A 105 -9.68 -11.52 6.49
CA ALA A 105 -10.45 -11.12 5.31
C ALA A 105 -10.48 -9.59 5.15
N LYS A 106 -10.68 -8.86 6.25
CA LYS A 106 -10.69 -7.38 6.27
C LYS A 106 -9.34 -6.80 5.84
N LEU A 107 -8.24 -7.31 6.40
CA LEU A 107 -6.88 -6.87 6.08
C LEU A 107 -6.46 -7.25 4.67
N ASN A 108 -6.77 -8.48 4.21
CA ASN A 108 -6.45 -8.89 2.85
C ASN A 108 -7.16 -8.00 1.83
N LYS A 109 -8.46 -7.77 2.01
CA LYS A 109 -9.23 -6.86 1.14
C LYS A 109 -8.65 -5.45 1.14
N TRP A 110 -8.19 -4.95 2.29
CA TRP A 110 -7.57 -3.63 2.38
C TRP A 110 -6.30 -3.54 1.51
N PHE A 111 -5.46 -4.57 1.51
CA PHE A 111 -4.27 -4.63 0.66
C PHE A 111 -4.58 -4.88 -0.82
N ASP A 112 -5.62 -5.66 -1.12
CA ASP A 112 -6.11 -5.85 -2.50
C ASP A 112 -6.54 -4.49 -3.07
N THR A 113 -7.36 -3.72 -2.33
CA THR A 113 -7.75 -2.36 -2.71
C THR A 113 -6.55 -1.42 -2.86
N TYR A 114 -5.54 -1.55 -1.99
CA TYR A 114 -4.31 -0.76 -2.14
C TYR A 114 -3.57 -1.10 -3.45
N SER A 115 -3.59 -2.36 -3.87
CA SER A 115 -2.99 -2.78 -5.13
C SER A 115 -3.80 -2.29 -6.33
N ASP A 116 -5.14 -2.31 -6.24
CA ASP A 116 -6.04 -1.85 -7.30
C ASP A 116 -5.88 -0.35 -7.60
N LEU A 117 -5.51 0.46 -6.59
CA LEU A 117 -5.20 1.88 -6.78
C LEU A 117 -4.04 2.13 -7.75
N TYR A 118 -3.19 1.14 -8.01
CA TYR A 118 -2.17 1.27 -9.06
C TYR A 118 -2.82 1.50 -10.43
N PHE A 119 -3.92 0.80 -10.71
CA PHE A 119 -4.65 0.92 -11.98
C PHE A 119 -5.47 2.19 -12.09
N SER A 120 -5.76 2.89 -10.98
CA SER A 120 -6.47 4.18 -11.04
C SER A 120 -5.57 5.34 -11.50
N ILE A 121 -4.24 5.16 -11.46
CA ILE A 121 -3.27 6.16 -11.94
C ILE A 121 -2.91 5.92 -13.40
N VAL A 122 -3.07 4.69 -13.90
CA VAL A 122 -2.86 4.39 -15.32
C VAL A 122 -3.98 5.07 -16.11
N PRO A 123 -3.67 6.02 -17.00
CA PRO A 123 -4.69 6.66 -17.81
C PRO A 123 -5.38 5.61 -18.68
N LEU A 124 -6.71 5.64 -18.73
CA LEU A 124 -7.46 4.80 -19.63
C LEU A 124 -7.04 5.14 -21.08
N PRO A 125 -6.85 4.13 -21.95
CA PRO A 125 -6.74 4.38 -23.39
C PRO A 125 -7.93 5.20 -23.86
N ASN A 126 -7.77 6.01 -24.92
CA ASN A 126 -8.93 6.70 -25.50
C ASN A 126 -9.95 5.64 -25.97
N MET A 127 -11.06 5.52 -25.24
CA MET A 127 -12.10 4.54 -25.49
C MET A 127 -12.89 4.84 -26.77
N GLU A 128 -12.87 6.08 -27.25
CA GLU A 128 -13.51 6.48 -28.51
C GLU A 128 -12.98 5.65 -29.69
N VAL A 129 -11.68 5.34 -29.68
CA VAL A 129 -11.01 4.53 -30.72
C VAL A 129 -11.64 3.13 -30.82
N TYR A 130 -12.07 2.54 -29.71
CA TYR A 130 -12.72 1.22 -29.73
C TYR A 130 -14.17 1.29 -30.19
N HIS A 131 -14.87 2.38 -29.91
CA HIS A 131 -16.25 2.56 -30.34
C HIS A 131 -16.35 2.80 -31.86
N GLU A 132 -15.38 3.48 -32.46
CA GLU A 132 -15.32 3.68 -33.91
C GLU A 132 -15.07 2.35 -34.68
N VAL A 133 -14.23 1.47 -34.13
CA VAL A 133 -13.95 0.14 -34.73
C VAL A 133 -15.16 -0.78 -34.68
N VAL A 134 -15.95 -0.74 -33.60
CA VAL A 134 -17.17 -1.55 -33.47
C VAL A 134 -18.32 -1.00 -34.33
N ALA A 135 -18.40 0.31 -34.51
CA ALA A 135 -19.44 0.94 -35.36
C ALA A 135 -19.19 0.79 -36.87
N SER A 136 -17.97 0.42 -37.27
CA SER A 136 -17.56 0.17 -38.66
C SER A 136 -17.53 -1.32 -39.04
N SER A 137 -17.99 -2.19 -38.14
CA SER A 137 -18.18 -3.63 -38.33
C SER A 137 -19.65 -3.98 -38.55
#